data_AF-A0A914YB08-F1
#
_entry.id   AF-A0A914YB08-F1
#
_cell.length_a   1.000
_cell.length_b   1.000
_cell.length_c   1.000
_cell.angle_alpha   90.00
_cell.angle_beta   90.00
_cell.angle_gamma   90.00
#
_symmetry.space_group_name_H-M   'P 1'
#
loop_
_entity.id
_entity.type
_entity.pdbx_description
1 polymer ?
#
loop_
_entity_poly.entity_id
_entity_poly.type
_entity_poly.pdbx_seq_one_letter_code
_entity_poly.pdbx_strand_id
1 'polypeptide(L)'
;MSLFLPLRVEIHPPKHLNIKQGSRAKWTCVASAGHKPEDVNIQWTKIGSNQLPPHVHQQGNQLIIDSVKPEDAGQYRCTGTTTKDIATDESSLTVEAGTPPRPIVTPAYQTVPENGRAVFECVVPGVTGCDIVWHKEQIGGQLPHGVRKYGNKIIIQNARKEHAGNYICRN
;
A
#
# COMPACT_ATOMS: atom_id res chain seq x y z
N MET A 1 -41.48 11.09 17.57
CA MET A 1 -41.22 10.52 16.23
C MET A 1 -39.72 10.31 16.12
N SER A 2 -39.24 9.07 16.12
CA SER A 2 -37.80 8.80 16.02
C SER A 2 -37.36 8.96 14.56
N LEU A 3 -36.46 9.89 14.28
CA LEU A 3 -35.85 10.06 12.96
C LEU A 3 -34.94 8.86 12.70
N PHE A 4 -35.35 7.98 11.79
CA PHE A 4 -34.47 6.93 11.26
C PHE A 4 -33.59 7.57 10.18
N LEU A 5 -32.29 7.68 10.44
CA LEU A 5 -31.34 8.11 9.42
C LEU A 5 -31.00 6.88 8.55
N PRO A 6 -31.17 6.93 7.22
CA PRO A 6 -30.82 5.81 6.36
C PRO A 6 -29.30 5.60 6.36
N LEU A 7 -28.86 4.35 6.23
CA LEU A 7 -27.45 4.05 6.08
C LEU A 7 -26.96 4.59 4.74
N ARG A 8 -25.83 5.29 4.76
CA ARG A 8 -25.08 5.62 3.55
C ARG A 8 -23.63 5.23 3.75
N VAL A 9 -23.03 4.68 2.71
CA VAL A 9 -21.60 4.45 2.65
C VAL A 9 -21.02 5.27 1.50
N GLU A 10 -19.81 5.76 1.71
CA GLU A 10 -19.10 6.58 0.74
C GLU A 10 -17.64 6.14 0.67
N ILE A 11 -17.18 5.80 -0.53
CA ILE A 11 -15.78 5.58 -0.82
C ILE A 11 -15.13 6.95 -0.99
N HIS A 12 -14.18 7.26 -0.10
CA HIS A 12 -13.43 8.51 -0.16
C HIS A 12 -12.72 8.66 -1.51
N PRO A 13 -12.74 9.87 -2.12
CA PRO A 13 -12.02 10.14 -3.34
C PRO A 13 -10.52 9.79 -3.23
N PRO A 14 -9.90 9.31 -4.32
CA PRO A 14 -10.48 9.16 -5.67
C PRO A 14 -11.27 7.84 -5.86
N LYS A 15 -12.48 7.92 -6.45
CA LYS A 15 -13.29 6.74 -6.81
C LYS A 15 -12.73 5.97 -8.00
N HIS A 16 -11.99 6.64 -8.87
CA HIS A 16 -11.37 6.05 -10.05
C HIS A 16 -9.86 6.15 -9.90
N LEU A 17 -9.19 5.01 -9.73
CA LEU A 17 -7.74 4.94 -9.74
C LEU A 17 -7.27 4.51 -11.13
N ASN A 18 -6.37 5.28 -11.72
CA ASN A 18 -5.56 4.86 -12.85
C ASN A 18 -4.10 4.86 -12.40
N ILE A 19 -3.55 3.67 -12.16
CA ILE A 19 -2.21 3.52 -11.58
C ILE A 19 -1.42 2.43 -12.29
N LYS A 20 -0.09 2.57 -12.28
CA LYS A 20 0.83 1.66 -12.95
C LYS A 20 0.97 0.33 -12.20
N GLN A 21 1.13 -0.76 -12.96
CA GLN A 21 1.48 -2.08 -12.43
C GLN A 21 2.59 -2.00 -11.37
N GLY A 22 2.39 -2.67 -10.23
CA GLY A 22 3.31 -2.67 -9.09
C GLY A 22 3.12 -1.53 -8.08
N SER A 23 2.20 -0.60 -8.34
CA SER A 23 1.76 0.42 -7.37
C SER A 23 0.81 -0.14 -6.33
N ARG A 24 0.67 0.57 -5.22
CA ARG A 24 -0.33 0.25 -4.20
C ARG A 24 -1.66 0.93 -4.54
N ALA A 25 -2.73 0.17 -4.67
CA ALA A 25 -4.09 0.70 -4.66
C ALA A 25 -4.63 0.70 -3.23
N LYS A 26 -5.32 1.78 -2.86
CA LYS A 26 -6.04 1.86 -1.58
C LYS A 26 -7.31 2.67 -1.71
N TRP A 27 -8.41 2.11 -1.22
CA TRP A 27 -9.64 2.84 -0.98
C TRP A 27 -10.03 2.79 0.49
N THR A 28 -10.72 3.82 0.95
CA THR A 28 -11.30 3.89 2.30
C THR A 28 -12.79 4.12 2.15
N CYS A 29 -13.61 3.27 2.75
CA CYS A 29 -15.05 3.42 2.77
C CYS A 29 -15.52 3.90 4.14
N VAL A 30 -16.39 4.90 4.20
CA VAL A 30 -16.93 5.43 5.45
C VAL A 30 -18.45 5.33 5.46
N ALA A 31 -19.02 4.98 6.60
CA ALA A 31 -20.45 5.08 6.80
C ALA A 31 -20.83 6.49 7.29
N SER A 32 -22.02 6.98 6.92
CA SER A 32 -22.49 8.32 7.25
C SER A 32 -22.62 8.58 8.75
N ALA A 33 -22.38 9.84 9.15
CA ALA A 33 -22.56 10.34 10.51
C ALA A 33 -24.01 10.17 10.99
N GLY A 34 -24.23 9.23 11.91
CA GLY A 34 -25.56 8.89 12.44
C GLY A 34 -25.64 7.47 12.99
N HIS A 35 -24.81 6.58 12.47
CA HIS A 35 -24.55 5.26 13.06
C HIS A 35 -23.18 5.27 13.71
N LYS A 36 -23.04 4.61 14.88
CA LYS A 36 -21.71 4.44 15.45
C LYS A 36 -20.92 3.47 14.57
N PRO A 37 -19.61 3.66 14.37
CA PRO A 37 -18.79 2.78 13.53
C PRO A 37 -18.89 1.30 13.91
N GLU A 38 -19.08 0.99 15.20
CA GLU A 38 -19.26 -0.37 15.72
C GLU A 38 -20.58 -1.05 15.29
N ASP A 39 -21.58 -0.28 14.87
CA ASP A 39 -22.90 -0.79 14.48
C ASP A 39 -22.99 -1.11 12.97
N VAL A 40 -21.95 -0.78 12.21
CA VAL A 40 -21.89 -0.94 10.75
C VAL A 40 -20.78 -1.91 10.37
N ASN A 41 -21.16 -3.05 9.79
CA ASN A 41 -20.20 -3.97 9.18
C ASN A 41 -19.87 -3.52 7.76
N ILE A 42 -18.60 -3.20 7.50
CA ILE A 42 -18.11 -2.84 6.15
C ILE A 42 -17.48 -4.08 5.50
N GLN A 43 -17.87 -4.36 4.27
CA GLN A 43 -17.33 -5.47 3.48
C GLN A 43 -17.00 -5.03 2.06
N TRP A 44 -15.83 -5.41 1.58
CA TRP A 44 -15.38 -5.17 0.21
C TRP A 44 -15.51 -6.41 -0.66
N THR A 45 -15.92 -6.21 -1.91
CA THR A 45 -15.99 -7.28 -2.94
C THR A 45 -15.55 -6.73 -4.30
N LYS A 46 -15.07 -7.61 -5.19
CA LYS A 46 -14.82 -7.25 -6.59
C LYS A 46 -16.08 -7.54 -7.40
N ILE A 47 -16.61 -6.57 -8.14
CA ILE A 47 -17.85 -6.74 -8.91
C ILE A 47 -17.67 -7.84 -9.95
N GLY A 48 -18.64 -8.76 -10.05
CA GLY A 48 -18.54 -9.99 -10.85
C GLY A 48 -17.98 -11.19 -10.08
N SER A 49 -17.53 -10.99 -8.84
CA SER A 49 -17.15 -12.02 -7.88
C SER A 49 -17.82 -11.75 -6.53
N ASN A 50 -18.06 -12.79 -5.74
CA ASN A 50 -18.55 -12.62 -4.36
C ASN A 50 -17.39 -12.46 -3.35
N GLN A 51 -16.14 -12.48 -3.81
CA GLN A 51 -14.94 -12.44 -2.98
C GLN A 51 -13.85 -11.56 -3.61
N LEU A 52 -12.95 -11.05 -2.76
CA LEU A 52 -11.73 -10.38 -3.20
C LEU A 52 -10.72 -11.38 -3.76
N PRO A 53 -9.90 -11.00 -4.75
CA PRO A 53 -8.76 -11.83 -5.18
C PRO A 53 -7.82 -12.16 -3.99
N PRO A 54 -7.12 -13.30 -3.99
CA PRO A 54 -6.35 -13.77 -2.82
C PRO A 54 -5.27 -12.81 -2.29
N HIS A 55 -4.68 -11.97 -3.14
CA HIS A 55 -3.66 -10.98 -2.77
C HIS A 55 -4.23 -9.61 -2.42
N VAL A 56 -5.54 -9.42 -2.62
CA VAL A 56 -6.27 -8.20 -2.27
C VAL A 56 -6.88 -8.40 -0.90
N HIS A 57 -6.63 -7.48 0.03
CA HIS A 57 -7.06 -7.65 1.41
C HIS A 57 -7.83 -6.44 1.92
N GLN A 58 -8.73 -6.71 2.86
CA GLN A 58 -9.46 -5.68 3.59
C GLN A 58 -8.84 -5.51 4.98
N GLN A 59 -8.54 -4.27 5.35
CA GLN A 59 -8.10 -3.89 6.69
C GLN A 59 -9.10 -2.89 7.29
N GLY A 60 -9.99 -3.37 8.16
CA GLY A 60 -11.09 -2.57 8.68
C GLY A 60 -12.00 -2.10 7.55
N ASN A 61 -12.09 -0.80 7.34
CA ASN A 61 -12.89 -0.18 6.28
C ASN A 61 -12.11 0.12 4.99
N GLN A 62 -10.85 -0.33 4.90
CA GLN A 62 -9.96 -0.08 3.77
C GLN A 62 -9.81 -1.33 2.90
N LEU A 63 -9.79 -1.11 1.58
CA LEU A 63 -9.38 -2.11 0.60
C LEU A 63 -7.96 -1.80 0.14
N ILE A 64 -7.07 -2.78 0.19
CA ILE A 64 -5.64 -2.61 -0.11
C ILE A 64 -5.18 -3.66 -1.13
N ILE A 65 -4.46 -3.18 -2.14
CA ILE A 65 -3.73 -4.01 -3.10
C ILE A 65 -2.29 -3.50 -3.10
N ASP A 66 -1.36 -4.24 -2.52
CA ASP A 66 0.02 -3.76 -2.32
C ASP A 66 0.80 -3.57 -3.63
N SER A 67 0.56 -4.48 -4.59
CA SER A 67 1.24 -4.50 -5.88
C SER A 67 0.21 -4.87 -6.94
N VAL A 68 -0.40 -3.86 -7.55
CA VAL A 68 -1.46 -4.07 -8.55
C VAL A 68 -0.93 -4.79 -9.77
N LYS A 69 -1.74 -5.73 -10.26
CA LYS A 69 -1.49 -6.48 -11.49
C LYS A 69 -2.57 -6.16 -12.54
N PRO A 70 -2.33 -6.37 -13.84
CA PRO A 70 -3.33 -6.12 -14.87
C PRO A 70 -4.68 -6.81 -14.60
N GLU A 71 -4.66 -8.02 -14.04
CA GLU A 71 -5.85 -8.79 -13.64
C GLU A 71 -6.65 -8.18 -12.49
N ASP A 72 -6.08 -7.24 -11.73
CA ASP A 72 -6.78 -6.53 -10.66
C ASP A 72 -7.73 -5.47 -11.19
N ALA A 73 -7.57 -5.03 -12.44
CA ALA A 73 -8.46 -4.07 -13.07
C ALA A 73 -9.94 -4.53 -12.98
N GLY A 74 -10.84 -3.55 -12.81
CA GLY A 74 -12.26 -3.78 -12.61
C GLY A 74 -12.87 -2.87 -11.57
N GLN A 75 -14.10 -3.17 -11.17
CA GLN A 75 -14.83 -2.40 -10.17
C GLN A 75 -14.84 -3.12 -8.82
N TYR A 76 -14.77 -2.34 -7.76
CA TYR A 76 -14.82 -2.81 -6.38
C TYR A 76 -16.00 -2.14 -5.67
N ARG A 77 -16.71 -2.92 -4.86
CA ARG A 77 -17.89 -2.47 -4.13
C ARG A 77 -17.62 -2.52 -2.64
N CYS A 78 -17.88 -1.41 -1.96
CA CYS A 78 -18.03 -1.36 -0.52
C CYS A 78 -19.50 -1.57 -0.18
N THR A 79 -19.79 -2.51 0.71
CA THR A 79 -21.12 -2.76 1.27
C THR A 79 -21.07 -2.49 2.77
N GLY A 80 -21.89 -1.55 3.24
CA GLY A 80 -22.16 -1.36 4.66
C GLY A 80 -23.47 -2.04 5.04
N THR A 81 -23.44 -2.81 6.12
CA THR A 81 -24.61 -3.53 6.64
C THR A 81 -24.81 -3.19 8.10
N THR A 82 -26.04 -2.83 8.45
CA THR A 82 -26.53 -2.71 9.84
C THR A 82 -27.59 -3.78 10.08
N THR A 83 -28.17 -3.82 11.29
CA THR A 83 -29.30 -4.72 11.61
C THR A 83 -30.58 -4.41 10.83
N LYS A 84 -30.69 -3.22 10.23
CA LYS A 84 -31.94 -2.72 9.62
C LYS A 84 -31.80 -2.29 8.17
N ASP A 85 -30.59 -2.00 7.72
CA ASP A 85 -30.35 -1.34 6.44
C ASP A 85 -29.02 -1.77 5.81
N ILE A 86 -28.95 -1.70 4.49
CA ILE A 86 -27.78 -2.04 3.67
C ILE A 86 -27.55 -0.92 2.67
N ALA A 87 -26.31 -0.45 2.57
CA ALA A 87 -25.91 0.55 1.60
C ALA A 87 -24.65 0.11 0.86
N THR A 88 -24.49 0.56 -0.38
CA THR A 88 -23.34 0.23 -1.21
C THR A 88 -22.79 1.44 -1.94
N ASP A 89 -21.48 1.44 -2.17
CA ASP A 89 -20.80 2.40 -3.05
C ASP A 89 -19.71 1.69 -3.85
N GLU A 90 -19.34 2.24 -5.00
CA GLU A 90 -18.48 1.58 -5.99
C GLU A 90 -17.29 2.46 -6.41
N SER A 91 -16.16 1.81 -6.67
CA SER A 91 -14.93 2.41 -7.20
C SER A 91 -14.39 1.57 -8.36
N SER A 92 -13.53 2.16 -9.20
CA SER A 92 -12.92 1.45 -10.33
C SER A 92 -11.40 1.55 -10.32
N LEU A 93 -10.77 0.41 -10.64
CA LEU A 93 -9.34 0.30 -10.88
C LEU A 93 -9.06 0.16 -12.38
N THR A 94 -8.25 1.07 -12.90
CA THR A 94 -7.55 0.91 -14.18
C THR A 94 -6.07 0.71 -13.87
N VAL A 95 -5.47 -0.31 -14.49
CA VAL A 95 -4.06 -0.62 -14.32
C VAL A 95 -3.32 -0.34 -15.61
N GLU A 96 -2.33 0.55 -15.57
CA GLU A 96 -1.46 0.79 -16.73
C GLU A 96 -0.50 -0.40 -16.85
N ALA A 97 -0.79 -1.27 -17.83
CA ALA A 97 0.02 -2.44 -18.14
C ALA A 97 1.36 -2.00 -18.75
N GLY A 98 2.45 -2.64 -18.33
CA GLY A 98 3.78 -2.39 -18.87
C GLY A 98 4.85 -3.17 -18.13
N THR A 99 6.11 -3.01 -18.54
CA THR A 99 7.24 -3.62 -17.84
C THR A 99 7.32 -3.06 -16.41
N PRO A 100 7.34 -3.93 -15.36
CA PRO A 100 7.54 -3.49 -14.00
C PRO A 100 8.80 -2.60 -13.90
N PRO A 101 8.68 -1.36 -13.43
CA PRO A 101 9.82 -0.45 -13.36
C PRO A 101 10.88 -1.00 -12.40
N ARG A 102 12.14 -0.89 -12.81
CA ARG A 102 13.27 -1.31 -11.96
C ARG A 102 13.49 -0.28 -10.85
N PRO A 103 13.67 -0.71 -9.59
CA PRO A 103 14.07 0.21 -8.52
C PRO A 103 15.42 0.85 -8.82
N ILE A 104 15.56 2.14 -8.51
CA ILE A 104 16.77 2.93 -8.68
C ILE A 104 17.24 3.38 -7.30
N VAL A 105 18.51 3.08 -6.98
CA VAL A 105 19.15 3.49 -5.73
C VAL A 105 20.03 4.71 -5.97
N THR A 106 19.86 5.75 -5.14
CA THR A 106 20.64 6.99 -5.19
C THR A 106 21.24 7.33 -3.83
N PRO A 107 22.54 7.66 -3.76
CA PRO A 107 23.55 7.42 -4.80
C PRO A 107 23.78 5.91 -4.99
N ALA A 108 24.28 5.49 -6.16
CA ALA A 108 24.50 4.06 -6.46
C ALA A 108 25.59 3.42 -5.58
N TYR A 109 26.56 4.20 -5.11
CA TYR A 109 27.59 3.79 -4.17
C TYR A 109 28.01 4.99 -3.30
N GLN A 110 28.52 4.70 -2.10
CA GLN A 110 29.11 5.70 -1.19
C GLN A 110 30.35 5.13 -0.53
N THR A 111 31.35 5.99 -0.32
CA THR A 111 32.50 5.71 0.52
C THR A 111 32.53 6.77 1.61
N VAL A 112 32.48 6.33 2.87
CA VAL A 112 32.46 7.22 4.05
C VAL A 112 33.53 6.76 5.05
N PRO A 113 34.13 7.68 5.82
CA PRO A 113 35.04 7.31 6.90
C PRO A 113 34.32 6.52 8.00
N GLU A 114 35.08 5.83 8.84
CA GLU A 114 34.52 5.20 10.05
C GLU A 114 33.83 6.23 10.94
N ASN A 115 32.70 5.86 11.55
CA ASN A 115 31.76 6.76 12.23
C ASN A 115 31.09 7.81 11.33
N GLY A 116 31.33 7.79 10.02
CA GLY A 116 30.63 8.62 9.05
C GLY A 116 29.18 8.19 8.82
N ARG A 117 28.37 9.10 8.28
CA ARG A 117 26.97 8.85 7.93
C ARG A 117 26.82 8.51 6.46
N ALA A 118 26.12 7.43 6.14
CA ALA A 118 25.72 7.06 4.77
C ALA A 118 24.20 6.96 4.65
N VAL A 119 23.65 7.45 3.54
CA VAL A 119 22.20 7.43 3.27
C VAL A 119 21.95 6.97 1.85
N PHE A 120 21.19 5.90 1.68
CA PHE A 120 20.74 5.43 0.36
C PHE A 120 19.24 5.59 0.26
N GLU A 121 18.77 6.07 -0.88
CA GLU A 121 17.35 6.20 -1.20
C GLU A 121 17.00 5.31 -2.39
N CYS A 122 15.89 4.58 -2.31
CA CYS A 122 15.39 3.76 -3.41
C CYS A 122 14.05 4.30 -3.90
N VAL A 123 13.91 4.45 -5.21
CA VAL A 123 12.68 4.91 -5.87
C VAL A 123 12.35 3.97 -7.01
N VAL A 124 11.07 3.66 -7.17
CA VAL A 124 10.56 2.87 -8.29
C VAL A 124 9.84 3.82 -9.25
N PRO A 125 10.41 4.11 -10.44
CA PRO A 125 9.88 5.15 -11.32
C PRO A 125 8.42 4.92 -11.74
N GLY A 126 7.56 5.90 -11.48
CA GLY A 126 6.14 5.86 -11.81
C GLY A 126 5.30 4.92 -10.96
N VAL A 127 5.86 4.36 -9.88
CA VAL A 127 5.13 3.55 -8.90
C VAL A 127 4.91 4.37 -7.65
N THR A 128 3.67 4.39 -7.18
CA THR A 128 3.27 5.18 -6.01
C THR A 128 2.78 4.28 -4.88
N GLY A 129 3.06 4.68 -3.64
CA GLY A 129 2.57 4.00 -2.43
C GLY A 129 3.12 2.59 -2.18
N CYS A 130 4.08 2.10 -2.97
CA CYS A 130 4.69 0.79 -2.76
C CYS A 130 5.57 0.76 -1.49
N ASP A 131 5.55 -0.37 -0.79
CA ASP A 131 6.40 -0.57 0.37
C ASP A 131 7.79 -1.07 -0.06
N ILE A 132 8.75 -0.16 -0.10
CA ILE A 132 10.15 -0.54 -0.38
C ILE A 132 10.68 -1.38 0.77
N VAL A 133 11.29 -2.52 0.47
CA VAL A 133 12.01 -3.38 1.41
C VAL A 133 13.49 -3.36 1.07
N TRP A 134 14.34 -3.26 2.08
CA TRP A 134 15.80 -3.26 1.94
C TRP A 134 16.41 -4.48 2.62
N HIS A 135 17.42 -5.07 2.00
CA HIS A 135 18.22 -6.14 2.57
C HIS A 135 19.70 -6.02 2.19
N LYS A 136 20.58 -6.62 2.99
CA LYS A 136 22.00 -6.75 2.66
C LYS A 136 22.21 -8.06 1.91
N GLU A 137 22.84 -8.00 0.74
CA GLU A 137 22.97 -9.13 -0.19
C GLU A 137 23.56 -10.38 0.47
N GLN A 138 24.57 -10.21 1.32
CA GLN A 138 25.28 -11.31 1.99
C GLN A 138 24.46 -12.03 3.06
N ILE A 139 23.45 -11.39 3.64
CA ILE A 139 22.64 -11.94 4.74
C ILE A 139 21.26 -12.36 4.24
N GLY A 140 20.80 -11.81 3.11
CA GLY A 140 19.56 -12.25 2.45
C GLY A 140 18.33 -12.13 3.35
N GLY A 141 18.20 -11.00 4.06
CA GLY A 141 17.13 -10.83 5.05
C GLY A 141 17.08 -9.41 5.64
N GLN A 142 16.93 -9.32 6.96
CA GLN A 142 16.85 -8.02 7.64
C GLN A 142 18.14 -7.21 7.52
N LEU A 143 17.99 -5.89 7.64
CA LEU A 143 19.14 -4.98 7.69
C LEU A 143 20.00 -5.30 8.92
N PRO A 144 21.34 -5.24 8.80
CA PRO A 144 22.23 -5.51 9.92
C PRO A 144 22.03 -4.47 11.03
N HIS A 145 22.43 -4.83 12.25
CA HIS A 145 22.37 -3.93 13.41
C HIS A 145 23.06 -2.59 13.09
N GLY A 146 22.46 -1.48 13.54
CA GLY A 146 22.97 -0.13 13.27
C GLY A 146 22.52 0.49 11.94
N VAL A 147 21.88 -0.28 11.06
CA VAL A 147 21.28 0.22 9.81
C VAL A 147 19.77 0.37 9.98
N ARG A 148 19.26 1.59 9.77
CA ARG A 148 17.85 1.91 9.99
C ARG A 148 17.15 2.29 8.70
N LYS A 149 15.96 1.73 8.49
CA LYS A 149 15.07 2.11 7.39
C LYS A 149 14.18 3.28 7.81
N TYR A 150 14.08 4.28 6.94
CA TYR A 150 13.16 5.40 7.08
C TYR A 150 12.44 5.62 5.75
N GLY A 151 11.18 5.22 5.65
CA GLY A 151 10.42 5.24 4.40
C GLY A 151 11.11 4.39 3.33
N ASN A 152 11.52 5.03 2.23
CA ASN A 152 12.25 4.44 1.12
C ASN A 152 13.79 4.51 1.26
N LYS A 153 14.30 5.04 2.38
CA LYS A 153 15.73 5.22 2.65
C LYS A 153 16.27 4.22 3.66
N ILE A 154 17.56 3.92 3.54
CA ILE A 154 18.35 3.34 4.63
C ILE A 154 19.40 4.34 5.08
N ILE A 155 19.63 4.37 6.39
CA ILE A 155 20.56 5.28 7.04
C ILE A 155 21.50 4.47 7.93
N ILE A 156 22.79 4.66 7.69
CA ILE A 156 23.88 4.20 8.54
C ILE A 156 24.41 5.44 9.24
N GLN A 157 24.15 5.58 10.54
CA GLN A 157 24.57 6.79 11.28
C GLN A 157 26.06 6.77 11.62
N ASN A 158 26.57 5.61 12.06
CA ASN A 158 27.96 5.41 12.45
C ASN A 158 28.53 4.26 11.63
N ALA A 159 29.15 4.57 10.50
CA ALA A 159 29.71 3.55 9.60
C ALA A 159 30.84 2.75 10.26
N ARG A 160 30.88 1.46 9.97
CA ARG A 160 31.84 0.46 10.48
C ARG A 160 32.14 -0.53 9.37
N LYS A 161 33.24 -1.27 9.49
CA LYS A 161 33.63 -2.27 8.48
C LYS A 161 32.53 -3.31 8.21
N GLU A 162 31.78 -3.71 9.23
CA GLU A 162 30.65 -4.66 9.12
C GLU A 162 29.48 -4.15 8.24
N HIS A 163 29.33 -2.83 8.12
CA HIS A 163 28.30 -2.20 7.29
C HIS A 163 28.65 -2.18 5.80
N ALA A 164 29.91 -2.48 5.43
CA ALA A 164 30.32 -2.52 4.03
C ALA A 164 29.68 -3.69 3.28
N GLY A 165 29.36 -3.48 2.00
CA GLY A 165 28.77 -4.48 1.11
C GLY A 165 27.59 -3.93 0.31
N ASN A 166 26.93 -4.82 -0.43
CA ASN A 166 25.81 -4.47 -1.30
C ASN A 166 24.48 -4.49 -0.54
N TYR A 167 23.69 -3.44 -0.76
CA TYR A 167 22.33 -3.32 -0.27
C TYR A 167 21.37 -3.34 -1.45
N ILE A 168 20.32 -4.16 -1.36
CA ILE A 168 19.34 -4.37 -2.42
C ILE A 168 18.00 -3.86 -1.92
N CYS A 169 17.32 -3.07 -2.75
CA CYS A 169 15.92 -2.69 -2.53
C CYS A 169 14.96 -3.45 -3.44
N ARG A 170 13.75 -3.71 -2.93
CA ARG A 170 12.64 -4.38 -3.62
C ARG A 170 11.32 -3.66 -3.31
N ASN A 171 10.31 -3.82 -4.17
CA ASN A 171 8.92 -3.43 -3.88
C ASN A 171 8.05 -4.67 -3.66
#